data_AF-A0A4R2J178-F1
#
_entry.id   AF-A0A4R2J178-F1
#
_cell.length_a   1.000
_cell.length_b   1.000
_cell.length_c   1.000
_cell.angle_alpha   90.00
_cell.angle_beta   90.00
_cell.angle_gamma   90.00
#
_symmetry.space_group_name_H-M   'P 1'
#
loop_
_entity.id
_entity.type
_entity.pdbx_description
1 polymer ?
#
loop_
_entity_poly.entity_id
_entity_poly.type
_entity_poly.pdbx_seq_one_letter_code
_entity_poly.pdbx_strand_id
1 'polypeptide(L)'
;MMTLKRTLATVATLIAGTATLTACTEEQAYCVDLAGYAAESVNVNPQNPADYVKILESAKKLQQSAPDEVKDDWGTVAKFAESAQKAGTDRVELARLSKQTGTVMAAYKTISTHAKDSCKVDVPALN
;
A
#
# COMPACT_ATOMS: atom_id res chain seq x y z
N MET A 1 0.47 -54.84 -11.28
CA MET A 1 1.16 -54.18 -10.15
C MET A 1 1.81 -52.90 -10.69
N MET A 2 1.18 -51.74 -10.47
CA MET A 2 1.70 -50.44 -10.91
C MET A 2 2.27 -49.69 -9.70
N THR A 3 3.56 -49.38 -9.76
CA THR A 3 4.28 -48.62 -8.74
C THR A 3 3.93 -47.13 -8.89
N LEU A 4 3.08 -46.63 -8.00
CA LEU A 4 2.71 -45.21 -7.94
C LEU A 4 3.86 -44.43 -7.28
N LYS A 5 4.76 -43.85 -8.09
CA LYS A 5 5.74 -42.88 -7.59
C LYS A 5 5.01 -41.57 -7.25
N ARG A 6 4.86 -41.30 -5.95
CA ARG A 6 4.41 -40.04 -5.38
C ARG A 6 5.37 -38.92 -5.77
N THR A 7 4.99 -38.09 -6.72
CA THR A 7 5.67 -36.81 -6.97
C THR A 7 5.17 -35.84 -5.89
N LEU A 8 6.00 -35.65 -4.87
CA LEU A 8 5.81 -34.68 -3.80
C LEU A 8 5.74 -33.28 -4.42
N ALA A 9 4.58 -32.63 -4.30
CA ALA A 9 4.46 -31.20 -4.50
C ALA A 9 5.38 -30.50 -3.50
N THR A 10 6.36 -29.77 -4.01
CA THR A 10 7.25 -28.93 -3.22
C THR A 10 6.41 -27.82 -2.58
N VAL A 11 5.96 -28.06 -1.36
CA VAL A 11 5.45 -27.00 -0.48
C VAL A 11 6.63 -26.06 -0.26
N ALA A 12 6.57 -24.87 -0.85
CA ALA A 12 7.47 -23.77 -0.51
C ALA A 12 7.18 -23.38 0.93
N THR A 13 7.83 -24.05 1.87
CA THR A 13 7.91 -23.63 3.26
C THR A 13 8.67 -22.32 3.26
N LEU A 14 7.95 -21.20 3.28
CA LEU A 14 8.52 -19.92 3.68
C LEU A 14 9.08 -20.13 5.07
N ILE A 15 10.40 -20.27 5.15
CA ILE A 15 11.11 -20.36 6.42
C ILE A 15 10.89 -19.01 7.08
N ALA A 16 9.98 -19.02 8.06
CA ALA A 16 9.83 -17.97 9.03
C ALA A 16 11.23 -17.64 9.58
N GLY A 17 11.67 -16.42 9.28
CA GLY A 17 12.87 -15.84 9.84
C GLY A 17 12.82 -15.97 11.36
N THR A 18 13.94 -16.41 11.92
CA THR A 18 14.16 -16.62 13.35
C THR A 18 13.71 -15.43 14.18
N ALA A 19 12.81 -15.70 15.11
CA ALA A 19 12.43 -14.80 16.18
C ALA A 19 13.67 -14.41 17.00
N THR A 20 14.06 -13.14 16.92
CA THR A 20 14.51 -12.39 18.08
C THR A 20 13.49 -11.27 18.27
N LEU A 21 12.66 -11.40 19.30
CA LEU A 21 11.71 -10.39 19.79
C LEU A 21 12.47 -9.17 20.36
N THR A 22 13.35 -8.57 19.59
CA THR A 22 13.83 -7.21 19.81
C THR A 22 12.77 -6.32 19.20
N ALA A 23 12.16 -5.44 20.00
CA ALA A 23 11.10 -4.51 19.61
C ALA A 23 11.10 -4.20 18.10
N CYS A 24 9.99 -4.48 17.41
CA CYS A 24 9.83 -4.11 16.00
C CYS A 24 10.26 -2.65 15.87
N THR A 25 11.37 -2.42 15.17
CA THR A 25 11.77 -1.06 14.83
C THR A 25 10.60 -0.41 14.07
N GLU A 26 10.48 0.91 14.13
CA GLU A 26 9.38 1.61 13.45
C GLU A 26 9.27 1.22 11.96
N GLU A 27 10.42 0.93 11.34
CA GLU A 27 10.53 0.38 9.99
C GLU A 27 9.88 -1.00 9.81
N GLN A 28 10.03 -1.92 10.76
CA GLN A 28 9.35 -3.23 10.70
C GLN A 28 7.84 -3.09 10.88
N ALA A 29 7.39 -2.17 11.75
CA ALA A 29 5.97 -1.88 11.92
C ALA A 29 5.36 -1.31 10.63
N TYR A 30 6.06 -0.38 9.98
CA TYR A 30 5.70 0.16 8.66
C TYR A 30 5.57 -0.94 7.59
N CYS A 31 6.53 -1.86 7.51
CA CYS A 31 6.48 -2.95 6.52
C CYS A 31 5.32 -3.93 6.77
N VAL A 32 4.95 -4.20 8.03
CA VAL A 32 3.78 -5.02 8.37
C VAL A 32 2.48 -4.32 7.95
N ASP A 33 2.34 -3.03 8.26
CA ASP A 33 1.15 -2.26 7.92
C ASP A 33 0.99 -2.07 6.40
N LEU A 34 2.10 -1.97 5.67
CA LEU A 34 2.13 -1.91 4.20
C LEU A 34 1.46 -3.12 3.55
N ALA A 35 1.63 -4.32 4.12
CA ALA A 35 0.99 -5.53 3.58
C ALA A 35 -0.55 -5.48 3.72
N GLY A 36 -1.06 -4.92 4.82
CA GLY A 36 -2.48 -4.66 5.00
C GLY A 36 -3.01 -3.66 3.98
N TYR A 37 -2.28 -2.57 3.79
CA TYR A 37 -2.61 -1.55 2.79
C TYR A 37 -2.65 -2.09 1.36
N ALA A 38 -1.70 -2.95 0.98
CA ALA A 38 -1.68 -3.58 -0.33
C ALA A 38 -3.01 -4.31 -0.61
N ALA A 39 -3.55 -5.05 0.38
CA ALA A 39 -4.83 -5.74 0.25
C ALA A 39 -6.03 -4.78 0.12
N GLU A 40 -6.02 -3.65 0.82
CA GLU A 40 -7.09 -2.64 0.74
C GLU A 40 -7.09 -1.89 -0.60
N SER A 41 -5.89 -1.61 -1.13
CA SER A 41 -5.69 -0.80 -2.34
C SER A 41 -6.13 -1.48 -3.64
N VAL A 42 -6.35 -2.80 -3.66
CA VAL A 42 -6.77 -3.54 -4.88
C VAL A 42 -8.10 -3.07 -5.46
N ASN A 43 -8.95 -2.44 -4.65
CA ASN A 43 -10.27 -1.94 -5.04
C ASN A 43 -10.31 -0.41 -5.22
N VAL A 44 -9.15 0.23 -5.29
CA VAL A 44 -9.02 1.67 -5.53
C VAL A 44 -8.75 1.89 -7.01
N ASN A 45 -9.65 2.58 -7.71
CA ASN A 45 -9.36 3.06 -9.05
C ASN A 45 -8.51 4.34 -8.97
N PRO A 46 -7.25 4.35 -9.46
CA PRO A 46 -6.38 5.53 -9.42
C PRO A 46 -6.99 6.78 -10.04
N GLN A 47 -7.86 6.60 -11.03
CA GLN A 47 -8.46 7.67 -11.82
C GLN A 47 -9.76 8.20 -11.20
N ASN A 48 -10.26 7.55 -10.13
CA ASN A 48 -11.47 7.94 -9.42
C ASN A 48 -11.12 8.51 -8.03
N PRO A 49 -11.12 9.84 -7.84
CA PRO A 49 -10.78 10.44 -6.55
C PRO A 49 -11.61 9.90 -5.39
N ALA A 50 -12.89 9.61 -5.60
CA ALA A 50 -13.78 9.09 -4.56
C ALA A 50 -13.32 7.73 -4.00
N ASP A 51 -12.62 6.92 -4.80
CA ASP A 51 -12.13 5.62 -4.34
C ASP A 51 -10.97 5.74 -3.35
N TYR A 52 -10.25 6.87 -3.33
CA TYR A 52 -9.15 7.09 -2.38
C TYR A 52 -9.63 7.21 -0.93
N VAL A 53 -10.92 7.47 -0.69
CA VAL A 53 -11.49 7.48 0.67
C VAL A 53 -11.35 6.10 1.33
N LYS A 54 -11.34 5.01 0.54
CA LYS A 54 -11.24 3.63 1.03
C LYS A 54 -9.90 3.34 1.73
N ILE A 55 -8.86 4.09 1.40
CA ILE A 55 -7.49 3.91 1.89
C ILE A 55 -7.03 5.05 2.82
N LEU A 56 -7.90 6.02 3.12
CA LEU A 56 -7.54 7.23 3.85
C LEU A 56 -6.92 6.93 5.21
N GLU A 57 -7.57 6.11 6.02
CA GLU A 57 -7.12 5.83 7.39
C GLU A 57 -5.81 5.02 7.40
N SER A 58 -5.67 4.06 6.50
CA SER A 58 -4.44 3.29 6.35
C SER A 58 -3.30 4.14 5.80
N ALA A 59 -3.56 5.07 4.88
CA ALA A 59 -2.56 6.03 4.40
C ALA A 59 -2.09 6.97 5.52
N LYS A 60 -3.00 7.47 6.37
CA LYS A 60 -2.63 8.27 7.56
C LYS A 60 -1.80 7.47 8.56
N LYS A 61 -2.18 6.21 8.80
CA LYS A 61 -1.43 5.32 9.69
C LYS A 61 -0.01 5.11 9.19
N LEU A 62 0.12 4.77 7.90
CA LEU A 62 1.41 4.56 7.25
C LEU A 62 2.25 5.83 7.22
N GLN A 63 1.66 7.00 7.02
CA GLN A 63 2.38 8.27 7.11
C GLN A 63 3.08 8.45 8.47
N GLN A 64 2.44 8.03 9.57
CA GLN A 64 3.00 8.22 10.91
C GLN A 64 4.19 7.29 11.19
N SER A 65 4.14 6.07 10.69
CA SER A 65 5.19 5.06 10.90
C SER A 65 6.23 5.00 9.76
N ALA A 66 5.97 5.68 8.64
CA ALA A 66 6.84 5.64 7.47
C ALA A 66 8.23 6.22 7.76
N PRO A 67 9.27 5.65 7.15
CA PRO A 67 10.59 6.26 7.16
C PRO A 67 10.55 7.57 6.35
N ASP A 68 11.48 8.48 6.64
CA ASP A 68 11.42 9.87 6.16
C ASP A 68 11.47 9.98 4.63
N GLU A 69 12.06 8.99 3.94
CA GLU A 69 12.15 8.93 2.48
C GLU A 69 10.78 8.87 1.78
N VAL A 70 9.75 8.33 2.45
CA VAL A 70 8.40 8.15 1.86
C VAL A 70 7.28 8.74 2.72
N LYS A 71 7.61 9.31 3.88
CA LYS A 71 6.64 9.94 4.79
C LYS A 71 5.86 11.08 4.10
N ASP A 72 6.53 11.91 3.31
CA ASP A 72 5.88 13.00 2.58
C ASP A 72 5.00 12.51 1.43
N ASP A 73 5.39 11.41 0.77
CA ASP A 73 4.57 10.77 -0.26
C ASP A 73 3.28 10.19 0.35
N TRP A 74 3.37 9.56 1.53
CA TRP A 74 2.19 9.13 2.28
C TRP A 74 1.30 10.31 2.66
N GLY A 75 1.89 11.44 3.05
CA GLY A 75 1.16 12.68 3.31
C GLY A 75 0.43 13.19 2.06
N THR A 76 1.01 13.03 0.88
CA THR A 76 0.36 13.38 -0.40
C THR A 76 -0.86 12.49 -0.67
N VAL A 77 -0.73 11.18 -0.48
CA VAL A 77 -1.85 10.22 -0.62
C VAL A 77 -2.97 10.54 0.39
N ALA A 78 -2.63 10.72 1.66
CA ALA A 78 -3.59 11.00 2.72
C ALA A 78 -4.34 12.32 2.48
N LYS A 79 -3.64 13.40 2.10
CA LYS A 79 -4.26 14.70 1.80
C LYS A 79 -5.20 14.64 0.60
N PHE A 80 -4.84 13.87 -0.44
CA PHE A 80 -5.70 13.69 -1.60
C PHE A 80 -6.97 12.91 -1.23
N ALA A 81 -6.82 11.81 -0.50
CA ALA A 81 -7.92 11.00 0.01
C ALA A 81 -8.84 11.81 0.96
N GLU A 82 -8.28 12.67 1.81
CA GLU A 82 -9.05 13.56 2.68
C GLU A 82 -9.82 14.62 1.86
N SER A 83 -9.19 15.17 0.82
CA SER A 83 -9.86 16.10 -0.08
C SER A 83 -11.01 15.44 -0.84
N ALA A 84 -10.84 14.19 -1.27
CA ALA A 84 -11.91 13.40 -1.87
C ALA A 84 -13.04 13.10 -0.89
N GLN A 85 -12.71 12.78 0.37
CA GLN A 85 -13.70 12.60 1.43
C GLN A 85 -14.52 13.88 1.65
N LYS A 86 -13.84 15.04 1.71
CA LYS A 86 -14.49 16.36 1.84
C LYS A 86 -15.38 16.70 0.65
N ALA A 87 -14.96 16.35 -0.57
CA ALA A 87 -15.76 16.53 -1.77
C ALA A 87 -17.02 15.64 -1.78
N GLY A 88 -16.97 14.46 -1.16
CA GLY A 88 -18.11 13.55 -1.06
C GLY A 88 -18.66 13.18 -2.44
N THR A 89 -19.89 13.61 -2.74
CA THR A 89 -20.55 13.39 -4.05
C THR A 89 -20.56 14.64 -4.94
N ASP A 90 -19.87 15.71 -4.56
CA ASP A 90 -19.76 16.94 -5.35
C ASP A 90 -18.95 16.68 -6.63
N ARG A 91 -19.65 16.65 -7.77
CA ARG A 91 -19.05 16.35 -9.07
C ARG A 91 -18.05 17.40 -9.53
N VAL A 92 -18.22 18.67 -9.13
CA VAL A 92 -17.32 19.76 -9.52
C VAL A 92 -16.00 19.61 -8.77
N GLU A 93 -16.06 19.38 -7.46
CA GLU A 93 -14.85 19.15 -6.66
C GLU A 93 -14.15 17.85 -7.01
N LEU A 94 -14.89 16.76 -7.25
CA LEU A 94 -14.30 15.51 -7.72
C LEU A 94 -13.61 15.68 -9.09
N ALA A 95 -14.21 16.42 -10.04
CA ALA A 95 -13.57 16.72 -11.32
C ALA A 95 -12.32 17.59 -11.16
N ARG A 96 -12.28 18.50 -10.18
CA ARG A 96 -11.10 19.28 -9.83
C ARG A 96 -9.99 18.39 -9.24
N LEU A 97 -10.36 17.42 -8.41
CA LEU A 97 -9.42 16.44 -7.85
C LEU A 97 -8.87 15.48 -8.91
N SER A 98 -9.67 15.07 -9.90
CA SER A 98 -9.18 14.25 -11.01
C SER A 98 -8.00 14.88 -11.77
N LYS A 99 -7.84 16.21 -11.74
CA LYS A 99 -6.69 16.91 -12.35
C LYS A 99 -5.40 16.78 -11.53
N GLN A 100 -5.50 16.34 -10.28
CA GLN A 100 -4.39 16.21 -9.33
C GLN A 100 -3.94 14.75 -9.14
N THR A 101 -4.60 13.79 -9.79
CA THR A 101 -4.26 12.36 -9.69
C THR A 101 -2.82 12.08 -10.14
N GLY A 102 -2.28 12.83 -11.11
CA GLY A 102 -0.89 12.68 -11.54
C GLY A 102 0.12 12.86 -10.40
N THR A 103 -0.11 13.81 -9.49
CA THR A 103 0.75 14.01 -8.31
C THR A 103 0.65 12.84 -7.34
N VAL A 104 -0.57 12.36 -7.08
CA VAL A 104 -0.78 11.23 -6.15
C VAL A 104 -0.21 9.92 -6.72
N MET A 105 -0.29 9.72 -8.04
CA MET A 105 0.28 8.56 -8.72
C MET A 105 1.82 8.57 -8.67
N ALA A 106 2.44 9.75 -8.76
CA ALA A 106 3.89 9.88 -8.59
C ALA A 106 4.33 9.49 -7.17
N ALA A 107 3.63 9.98 -6.14
CA ALA A 107 3.87 9.57 -4.76
C ALA A 107 3.69 8.06 -4.56
N TYR A 108 2.63 7.48 -5.13
CA TYR A 108 2.39 6.04 -5.12
C TYR A 108 3.52 5.23 -5.76
N LYS A 109 4.10 5.73 -6.84
CA LYS A 109 5.25 5.10 -7.48
C LYS A 109 6.46 5.07 -6.55
N THR A 110 6.77 6.16 -5.87
CA THR A 110 7.87 6.19 -4.88
C THR A 110 7.61 5.21 -3.74
N ILE A 111 6.40 5.24 -3.17
CA ILE A 111 5.96 4.33 -2.09
C ILE A 111 6.09 2.88 -2.52
N SER A 112 5.57 2.50 -3.70
CA SER A 112 5.59 1.12 -4.18
C SER A 112 7.01 0.64 -4.48
N THR A 113 7.88 1.49 -5.04
CA THR A 113 9.30 1.19 -5.20
C THR A 113 9.96 0.94 -3.84
N HIS A 114 9.77 1.83 -2.88
CA HIS A 114 10.32 1.65 -1.53
C HIS A 114 9.77 0.39 -0.84
N ALA A 115 8.47 0.12 -0.93
CA ALA A 115 7.84 -1.06 -0.34
C ALA A 115 8.46 -2.35 -0.89
N LYS A 116 8.75 -2.39 -2.19
CA LYS A 116 9.43 -3.53 -2.82
C LYS A 116 10.90 -3.65 -2.40
N ASP A 117 11.61 -2.53 -2.41
CA ASP A 117 13.06 -2.52 -2.20
C ASP A 117 13.45 -2.71 -0.73
N SER A 118 12.73 -2.06 0.19
CA SER A 118 13.00 -2.08 1.62
C SER A 118 12.18 -3.15 2.36
N CYS A 119 10.89 -3.29 2.04
CA CYS A 119 9.98 -4.17 2.79
C CYS A 119 9.68 -5.52 2.10
N LYS A 120 10.09 -5.71 0.84
CA LYS A 120 9.70 -6.89 0.01
C LYS A 120 8.19 -7.08 -0.10
N VAL A 121 7.42 -5.99 -0.04
CA VAL A 121 5.96 -5.97 -0.21
C VAL A 121 5.63 -5.42 -1.59
N ASP A 122 4.88 -6.17 -2.37
CA ASP A 122 4.30 -5.70 -3.62
C ASP A 122 3.00 -4.93 -3.33
N VAL A 123 3.09 -3.61 -3.30
CA VAL A 123 1.90 -2.74 -3.30
C VAL A 123 1.40 -2.66 -4.74
N PRO A 124 0.09 -2.89 -5.01
CA PRO A 124 -0.47 -2.75 -6.34
C PRO A 124 -0.09 -1.38 -6.93
N ALA A 125 0.51 -1.42 -8.12
CA ALA A 125 0.67 -0.21 -8.90
C ALA A 125 -0.73 0.33 -9.19
N LEU A 126 -0.98 1.59 -8.84
CA LEU A 126 -2.16 2.28 -9.29
C LEU A 126 -1.82 2.88 -10.66
N ASN A 127 -2.05 2.11 -11.72
CA ASN A 127 -1.85 2.49 -13.12
C ASN A 127 -3.16 2.88 -13.81
#